data_AF-A0A9P6ZVI5-F1
#
_entry.id   AF-A0A9P6ZVI5-F1
#
_cell.length_a   1.000
_cell.length_b   1.000
_cell.length_c   1.000
_cell.angle_alpha   90.00
_cell.angle_beta   90.00
_cell.angle_gamma   90.00
#
_symmetry.space_group_name_H-M   'P 1'
#
loop_
_entity.id
_entity.type
_entity.pdbx_description
1 polymer ?
#
loop_
_entity_poly.entity_id
_entity_poly.type
_entity_poly.pdbx_seq_one_letter_code
_entity_poly.pdbx_strand_id
1 'polypeptide(L)' 'YISWERKQIALHMSLLNIGDSMIRRYTGISERSLRYMRKTFQETGEVMRTPVCAGRPRILDTLDVNVSHCLLL' A
#
# COMPACT_ATOMS: atom_id res chain seq x y z
N TYR A 1 -2.90 -2.42 8.77
CA TYR A 1 -3.02 -3.16 7.48
C TYR A 1 -3.25 -2.15 6.36
N ILE A 2 -2.64 -2.31 5.17
CA ILE A 2 -2.90 -1.46 4.00
C ILE A 2 -3.64 -2.33 2.98
N SER A 3 -4.85 -1.93 2.59
CA SER A 3 -5.66 -2.67 1.63
C SER A 3 -4.95 -2.80 0.27
N TRP A 4 -5.24 -3.88 -0.43
CA TRP A 4 -4.69 -4.13 -1.77
C TRP A 4 -5.05 -3.00 -2.75
N GLU A 5 -6.29 -2.52 -2.70
CA GLU A 5 -6.79 -1.40 -3.51
C GLU A 5 -5.95 -0.12 -3.31
N ARG A 6 -5.63 0.22 -2.05
CA ARG A 6 -4.78 1.38 -1.74
C ARG A 6 -3.37 1.23 -2.31
N LYS A 7 -2.82 0.02 -2.33
CA LYS A 7 -1.52 -0.27 -2.94
C LYS A 7 -1.56 -0.13 -4.45
N GLN A 8 -2.64 -0.58 -5.09
CA GLN A 8 -2.84 -0.41 -6.53
C GLN A 8 -2.89 1.07 -6.92
N ILE A 9 -3.69 1.87 -6.21
CA ILE A 9 -3.79 3.31 -6.46
C ILE A 9 -2.42 3.97 -6.29
N ALA A 10 -1.71 3.69 -5.20
CA ALA A 10 -0.40 4.27 -4.94
C ALA A 10 0.64 3.89 -6.02
N LEU A 11 0.64 2.64 -6.46
CA LEU A 11 1.53 2.18 -7.52
C LEU A 11 1.18 2.85 -8.87
N HIS A 12 -0.11 2.91 -9.22
CA HIS A 12 -0.57 3.57 -10.44
C HIS A 12 -0.16 5.05 -10.47
N MET A 13 -0.37 5.78 -9.36
CA MET A 13 0.10 7.16 -9.22
C MET A 13 1.62 7.27 -9.42
N SER A 14 2.38 6.31 -8.86
CA SER A 14 3.83 6.28 -9.03
C SER A 14 4.26 6.03 -10.48
N LEU A 15 3.52 5.20 -11.24
CA LEU A 15 3.78 4.95 -12.67
C LEU A 15 3.46 6.17 -13.53
N LEU A 16 2.51 7.01 -13.11
CA LEU A 16 2.22 8.31 -13.71
C LEU A 16 3.22 9.42 -13.31
N ASN A 17 4.36 9.07 -12.68
CA ASN A 17 5.39 9.99 -12.19
C ASN A 17 4.88 11.04 -11.17
N ILE A 18 3.82 10.73 -10.43
CA ILE A 18 3.40 11.56 -9.31
C ILE A 18 4.45 11.45 -8.18
N GLY A 19 4.84 12.58 -7.60
CA GLY A 19 5.85 12.62 -6.54
C GLY A 19 5.40 11.89 -5.25
N ASP A 20 6.36 11.22 -4.60
CA ASP A 20 6.12 10.42 -3.38
C ASP A 20 5.41 11.21 -2.26
N SER A 21 5.70 12.51 -2.13
CA SER A 21 5.07 13.38 -1.12
C SER A 21 3.57 13.58 -1.36
N MET A 22 3.13 13.58 -2.62
CA MET A 22 1.72 13.68 -3.01
C MET A 22 1.03 12.33 -2.84
N ILE A 23 1.68 11.24 -3.26
CA ILE A 23 1.15 9.89 -3.08
C ILE A 23 0.95 9.59 -1.59
N ARG A 24 1.90 9.97 -0.73
CA ARG A 24 1.77 9.85 0.72
C ARG A 24 0.57 10.62 1.26
N ARG A 25 0.37 11.87 0.81
CA ARG A 25 -0.78 12.69 1.23
C ARG A 25 -2.11 12.08 0.83
N TYR A 26 -2.20 11.52 -0.37
CA TYR A 26 -3.44 10.97 -0.91
C TYR A 26 -3.76 9.56 -0.37
N THR A 27 -2.75 8.70 -0.24
CA THR A 27 -2.94 7.27 0.08
C THR A 27 -2.61 6.91 1.53
N GLY A 28 -1.93 7.82 2.25
CA GLY A 28 -1.39 7.57 3.59
C GLY A 28 -0.18 6.61 3.61
N ILE A 29 0.31 6.17 2.45
CA ILE A 29 1.40 5.21 2.36
C ILE A 29 2.75 5.92 2.52
N SER A 30 3.61 5.39 3.40
CA SER A 30 4.94 5.93 3.62
C SER A 30 5.83 5.82 2.37
N GLU A 31 6.77 6.75 2.20
CA GLU A 31 7.73 6.71 1.09
C GLU A 31 8.59 5.44 1.10
N ARG A 32 8.89 4.92 2.30
CA ARG A 32 9.57 3.64 2.45
C ARG A 32 8.75 2.52 1.81
N SER A 33 7.45 2.45 2.12
CA SER A 33 6.53 1.48 1.54
C SER A 33 6.38 1.66 0.02
N LEU A 34 6.33 2.90 -0.48
CA LEU A 34 6.32 3.19 -1.92
C LEU A 34 7.56 2.64 -2.63
N ARG A 35 8.76 2.85 -2.06
CA ARG A 35 10.01 2.27 -2.59
C ARG A 35 9.96 0.74 -2.66
N TYR A 36 9.47 0.07 -1.61
CA TYR A 36 9.31 -1.39 -1.62
C TYR A 36 8.30 -1.87 -2.65
N MET A 37 7.17 -1.18 -2.82
CA MET A 37 6.16 -1.54 -3.82
C MET A 37 6.70 -1.40 -5.23
N ARG A 38 7.39 -0.29 -5.55
CA ARG A 38 8.04 -0.10 -6.85
C ARG A 38 9.06 -1.21 -7.13
N LYS A 39 9.93 -1.51 -6.17
CA LYS A 39 10.91 -2.59 -6.29
C LYS A 39 10.24 -3.94 -6.54
N THR A 40 9.20 -4.26 -5.77
CA THR A 40 8.44 -5.51 -5.93
C THR A 40 7.80 -5.60 -7.32
N PHE A 41 7.18 -4.53 -7.78
CA PHE A 41 6.56 -4.46 -9.11
C PHE A 41 7.60 -4.61 -10.22
N GLN A 42 8.77 -3.97 -10.10
CA GLN A 42 9.87 -4.13 -11.06
C GLN A 42 10.41 -5.56 -11.11
N GLU A 43 10.47 -6.25 -9.96
CA GLU A 43 10.99 -7.62 -9.88
C GLU A 43 9.98 -8.68 -10.31
N THR A 44 8.69 -8.46 -10.06
CA THR A 44 7.65 -9.52 -10.17
C THR A 44 6.51 -9.19 -11.12
N GLY A 45 6.34 -7.93 -11.52
CA GLY A 45 5.15 -7.47 -12.25
C GLY A 45 3.89 -7.33 -11.39
N GLU A 46 3.96 -7.71 -10.10
CA GLU A 46 2.79 -7.77 -9.21
C GLU A 46 2.79 -6.63 -8.18
N VAL A 47 1.60 -6.14 -7.83
CA VAL A 47 1.41 -5.08 -6.81
C VAL A 47 1.72 -5.60 -5.40
N MET A 48 1.47 -6.88 -5.18
CA MET A 48 1.81 -7.58 -3.95
C MET A 48 2.47 -8.91 -4.30
N ARG A 49 3.58 -9.21 -3.62
CA ARG A 49 4.21 -10.52 -3.74
C ARG A 49 3.31 -11.57 -3.10
N THR A 50 2.73 -12.43 -3.93
CA THR A 50 2.07 -13.65 -3.46
C THR A 50 3.14 -14.63 -2.99
N PRO A 51 3.05 -15.18 -1.77
CA PRO A 51 4.00 -16.18 -1.33
C PRO A 51 3.90 -17.43 -2.22
N VAL A 52 5.05 -17.93 -2.68
CA VAL A 52 5.15 -19.08 -3.61
C VAL A 52 4.59 -20.37 -2.99
N CYS A 53 4.68 -20.50 -1.67
CA CYS A 53 4.07 -21.57 -0.91
C CYS A 53 3.23 -20.98 0.23
N ALA A 54 2.09 -21.59 0.54
CA ALA A 54 1.32 -21.26 1.74
C ALA A 54 2.19 -21.54 2.99
N GLY A 55 2.69 -20.48 3.62
CA GLY A 55 3.40 -20.56 4.89
C GLY A 55 2.44 -20.75 6.06
N ARG A 56 2.99 -20.82 7.28
CA ARG A 56 2.18 -20.80 8.51
C ARG A 56 1.28 -19.54 8.50
N PRO A 57 -0.03 -19.66 8.80
CA PRO A 57 -0.91 -18.51 8.81
C PRO A 57 -0.37 -17.46 9.80
N ARG A 58 -0.07 -16.27 9.29
CA ARG A 58 0.18 -15.11 10.14
C ARG A 58 -1.18 -14.66 10.64
N ILE A 59 -1.45 -14.90 11.92
CA ILE A 59 -2.53 -14.22 12.63
C ILE A 59 -2.11 -12.75 12.67
N LEU A 60 -2.66 -11.96 11.75
CA LEU A 60 -2.54 -10.52 11.78
C LEU A 60 -3.66 -10.04 12.68
N ASP A 61 -3.31 -9.53 13.87
CA ASP A 61 -4.28 -8.83 14.71
C ASP A 61 -4.77 -7.61 13.92
N THR A 62 -5.97 -7.73 13.35
CA THR A 62 -6.66 -6.60 12.72
C THR A 62 -7.06 -5.65 13.82
N LEU A 63 -6.16 -4.71 14.13
CA LEU A 63 -6.52 -3.44 14.73
C LEU A 63 -7.37 -2.69 13.70
N ASP A 64 -8.67 -2.94 13.74
CA ASP A 64 -9.69 -2.11 13.06
C ASP A 64 -9.63 -0.71 13.66
N VAL A 65 -8.79 0.14 13.08
CA VAL A 65 -8.85 1.57 13.35
C VAL A 65 -10.07 2.09 12.60
N ASN A 66 -11.19 2.15 13.30
CA ASN A 66 -12.37 2.87 12.87
C ASN A 66 -12.00 4.36 12.86
N VAL A 67 -11.52 4.86 11.72
CA VAL A 67 -11.29 6.30 11.54
C VAL A 67 -12.67 6.93 11.42
N SER A 68 -13.19 7.41 12.55
CA SER A 68 -14.36 8.28 12.59
C SER A 68 -14.08 9.47 11.69
N HIS A 69 -14.82 9.54 10.59
CA HIS A 69 -14.78 10.64 9.64
C HIS A 69 -15.33 11.89 10.35
N CYS A 70 -14.48 12.65 11.04
CA CYS A 70 -14.80 14.03 11.43
C CYS A 70 -14.56 14.92 10.22
N LEU A 71 -15.50 14.88 9.28
CA LEU A 71 -15.88 16.03 8.47
C LEU A 71 -16.87 16.81 9.34
N LEU A 72 -16.43 17.93 9.93
CA LEU A 72 -17.25 19.13 10.21
C LEU A 72 -16.45 20.17 11.02
N LEU A 73 -16.42 21.38 10.44
CA LEU A 73 -15.94 22.69 10.90
C LEU A 73 -14.46 23.01 10.67
#